data_AF-A0A838MWV5-F1
#
_entry.id   AF-A0A838MWV5-F1
#
_cell.length_a   1.000
_cell.length_b   1.000
_cell.length_c   1.000
_cell.angle_alpha   90.00
_cell.angle_beta   90.00
_cell.angle_gamma   90.00
#
_symmetry.space_group_name_H-M   'P 1'
#
loop_
_entity.id
_entity.type
_entity.pdbx_description
1 polymer ?
#
loop_
_entity_poly.entity_id
_entity_poly.type
_entity_poly.pdbx_seq_one_letter_code
_entity_poly.pdbx_strand_id
1 'polypeptide(L)'
;ETYAQFDDYIETIEKTYPNKDIIAGVYVFNGQVMSPDGVHHIIERTVDLYAQGRISGLMIFSAIWMSREKITRERWDELALPQSLGRVYYPFLGEGNGRVVDARTGKPIEDALVTVRRIREAKPLLITRKSTQETGAYRFGAWAGRQNDKSFSYEIKVEKPSYKSRFWHVRLRAGEILRLADARLQRR
;
A
#
# COMPACT_ATOMS: atom_id res chain seq x y z
N GLU A 1 -5.78 10.96 -26.34
CA GLU A 1 -5.20 9.72 -26.90
C GLU A 1 -4.14 9.07 -26.00
N THR A 2 -3.46 9.80 -25.12
CA THR A 2 -2.26 9.33 -24.41
C THR A 2 -2.44 8.08 -23.54
N TYR A 3 -3.65 7.79 -23.03
CA TYR A 3 -3.94 6.58 -22.24
C TYR A 3 -4.96 5.65 -22.89
N ALA A 4 -5.40 5.93 -24.12
CA ALA A 4 -6.61 5.33 -24.70
C ALA A 4 -6.55 3.79 -24.66
N GLN A 5 -5.45 3.18 -25.10
CA GLN A 5 -5.29 1.73 -25.10
C GLN A 5 -5.33 1.11 -23.69
N PHE A 6 -4.79 1.80 -22.69
CA PHE A 6 -4.80 1.31 -21.31
C PHE A 6 -6.20 1.47 -20.68
N ASP A 7 -6.83 2.61 -20.90
CA ASP A 7 -8.19 2.89 -20.44
C ASP A 7 -9.21 1.93 -21.07
N ASP A 8 -9.14 1.72 -22.39
CA ASP A 8 -9.98 0.77 -23.13
C ASP A 8 -9.84 -0.66 -22.60
N TYR A 9 -8.61 -1.04 -22.22
CA TYR A 9 -8.36 -2.35 -21.61
C TYR A 9 -9.01 -2.47 -20.23
N ILE A 10 -8.90 -1.44 -19.39
CA ILE A 10 -9.56 -1.40 -18.08
C ILE A 10 -11.08 -1.46 -18.24
N GLU A 11 -11.66 -0.69 -19.17
CA GLU A 11 -13.10 -0.72 -19.48
C GLU A 11 -13.55 -2.10 -19.93
N THR A 12 -12.74 -2.76 -20.76
CA THR A 12 -13.01 -4.13 -21.21
C THR A 12 -13.05 -5.09 -20.01
N ILE A 13 -12.06 -5.04 -19.11
CA ILE A 13 -12.02 -5.90 -17.92
C ILE A 13 -13.18 -5.61 -16.97
N GLU A 14 -13.51 -4.33 -16.70
CA GLU A 14 -14.65 -3.93 -15.86
C GLU A 14 -15.97 -4.48 -16.42
N LYS A 15 -16.16 -4.40 -17.75
CA LYS A 15 -17.36 -4.92 -18.42
C LYS A 15 -17.42 -6.45 -18.39
N THR A 16 -16.31 -7.13 -18.66
CA THR A 16 -16.26 -8.60 -18.74
C THR A 16 -16.30 -9.24 -17.35
N TYR A 17 -15.77 -8.57 -16.33
CA TYR A 17 -15.60 -9.12 -14.98
C TYR A 17 -16.01 -8.12 -13.88
N PRO A 18 -17.30 -7.73 -13.79
CA PRO A 18 -17.75 -6.60 -12.97
C PRO A 18 -17.55 -6.76 -11.45
N ASN A 19 -17.26 -7.97 -10.98
CA ASN A 19 -17.07 -8.28 -9.56
C ASN A 19 -15.64 -8.69 -9.21
N LYS A 20 -14.69 -8.49 -10.13
CA LYS A 20 -13.28 -8.85 -9.95
C LYS A 20 -12.45 -7.61 -9.66
N ASP A 21 -11.50 -7.77 -8.75
CA ASP A 21 -10.49 -6.75 -8.49
C ASP A 21 -9.54 -6.65 -9.70
N ILE A 22 -9.29 -5.41 -10.13
CA ILE A 22 -8.33 -5.11 -11.20
C ILE A 22 -7.07 -4.60 -10.54
N ILE A 23 -5.93 -5.26 -10.79
CA ILE A 23 -4.62 -4.81 -10.34
C ILE A 23 -3.84 -4.46 -11.60
N ALA A 24 -3.55 -3.17 -11.77
CA ALA A 24 -2.72 -2.73 -12.89
C ALA A 24 -1.28 -3.16 -12.65
N GLY A 25 -0.67 -3.75 -13.67
CA GLY A 25 0.70 -4.23 -13.63
C GLY A 25 1.61 -3.44 -14.55
N VAL A 26 2.77 -3.00 -14.07
CA VAL A 26 3.89 -2.69 -14.96
C VAL A 26 4.82 -3.88 -14.97
N TYR A 27 5.00 -4.49 -16.15
CA TYR A 27 5.89 -5.62 -16.37
C TYR A 27 7.13 -5.16 -17.13
N VAL A 28 8.30 -5.24 -16.50
CA VAL A 28 9.57 -4.90 -17.14
C VAL A 28 10.25 -6.19 -17.60
N PHE A 29 10.27 -6.43 -18.91
CA PHE A 29 10.88 -7.61 -19.52
C PHE A 29 12.28 -7.32 -20.07
N ASN A 30 13.19 -8.29 -19.98
CA ASN A 30 14.62 -8.14 -20.27
C ASN A 30 14.95 -7.96 -21.78
N GLY A 31 13.94 -7.97 -22.67
CA GLY A 31 14.11 -7.86 -24.13
C GLY A 31 13.60 -6.56 -24.76
N GLN A 32 12.68 -5.87 -24.10
CA GLN A 32 12.17 -4.56 -24.49
C GLN A 32 11.83 -3.82 -23.21
N VAL A 33 12.80 -3.04 -22.72
CA VAL A 33 12.55 -2.14 -21.60
C VAL A 33 11.70 -1.01 -22.17
N MET A 34 10.44 -0.93 -21.73
CA MET A 34 9.62 0.26 -21.93
C MET A 34 10.44 1.48 -21.48
N SER A 35 10.43 2.56 -22.25
CA SER A 35 11.20 3.75 -21.88
C SER A 35 10.81 4.20 -20.46
N PRO A 36 11.74 4.82 -19.70
CA PRO A 36 11.42 5.37 -18.38
C PRO A 36 10.13 6.20 -18.39
N ASP A 37 9.92 7.00 -19.44
CA ASP A 37 8.71 7.78 -19.66
C ASP A 37 7.45 6.90 -19.79
N GLY A 38 7.51 5.78 -20.52
CA GLY A 38 6.37 4.86 -20.64
C GLY A 38 6.04 4.17 -19.31
N VAL A 39 7.05 3.82 -18.52
CA VAL A 39 6.85 3.26 -17.18
C VAL A 39 6.21 4.31 -16.25
N HIS A 40 6.73 5.54 -16.25
CA HIS A 40 6.19 6.63 -15.43
C HIS A 40 4.76 6.96 -15.86
N HIS A 41 4.49 6.98 -17.15
CA HIS A 41 3.17 7.20 -17.74
C HIS A 41 2.12 6.20 -17.25
N ILE A 42 2.44 4.90 -17.24
CA ILE A 42 1.53 3.87 -16.71
C ILE A 42 1.33 4.02 -15.20
N ILE A 43 2.39 4.33 -14.44
CA ILE A 43 2.31 4.52 -12.99
C ILE A 43 1.39 5.70 -12.67
N GLU A 44 1.57 6.85 -13.32
CA GLU A 44 0.74 8.05 -13.12
C GLU A 44 -0.73 7.74 -13.41
N ARG A 45 -1.04 7.11 -14.55
CA ARG A 45 -2.43 6.74 -14.87
C ARG A 45 -3.02 5.73 -13.91
N THR A 46 -2.22 4.75 -13.51
CA THR A 46 -2.62 3.75 -12.52
C THR A 46 -3.00 4.41 -11.19
N VAL A 47 -2.21 5.38 -10.74
CA VAL A 47 -2.53 6.17 -9.53
C VAL A 47 -3.84 6.92 -9.69
N ASP A 48 -4.11 7.52 -10.85
CA ASP A 48 -5.38 8.19 -11.13
C ASP A 48 -6.58 7.24 -11.16
N LEU A 49 -6.48 6.11 -11.86
CA LEU A 49 -7.54 5.09 -11.91
C LEU A 49 -7.78 4.47 -10.53
N TYR A 50 -6.73 4.30 -9.73
CA TYR A 50 -6.84 3.85 -8.35
C TYR A 50 -7.59 4.89 -7.51
N ALA A 51 -7.29 6.18 -7.68
CA ALA A 51 -8.00 7.27 -7.01
C ALA A 51 -9.50 7.32 -7.37
N GLN A 52 -9.85 6.91 -8.59
CA GLN A 52 -11.23 6.78 -9.07
C GLN A 52 -11.92 5.49 -8.58
N GLY A 53 -11.20 4.59 -7.92
CA GLY A 53 -11.73 3.29 -7.46
C GLY A 53 -11.89 2.25 -8.58
N ARG A 54 -11.37 2.54 -9.78
CA ARG A 54 -11.45 1.64 -10.95
C ARG A 54 -10.49 0.47 -10.86
N ILE A 55 -9.42 0.63 -10.11
CA ILE A 55 -8.46 -0.45 -9.83
C ILE A 55 -8.15 -0.54 -8.33
N SER A 56 -7.77 -1.74 -7.89
CA SER A 56 -7.55 -2.12 -6.50
C SER A 56 -6.08 -2.09 -6.09
N GLY A 57 -5.15 -1.81 -7.02
CA GLY A 57 -3.74 -1.63 -6.71
C GLY A 57 -2.86 -1.45 -7.96
N LEU A 58 -1.60 -1.09 -7.70
CA LEU A 58 -0.50 -1.14 -8.66
C LEU A 58 0.44 -2.27 -8.25
N MET A 59 0.69 -3.19 -9.16
CA MET A 59 1.75 -4.17 -9.05
C MET A 59 2.89 -3.76 -9.98
N ILE A 60 4.04 -3.44 -9.42
CA ILE A 60 5.25 -3.27 -10.23
C ILE A 60 5.96 -4.61 -10.21
N PHE A 61 5.75 -5.40 -11.26
CA PHE A 61 6.41 -6.68 -11.42
C PHE A 61 7.69 -6.48 -12.23
N SER A 62 8.80 -6.37 -11.51
CA SER A 62 10.12 -6.41 -12.13
C SER A 62 10.52 -7.87 -12.34
N ALA A 63 10.16 -8.45 -13.48
CA ALA A 63 10.59 -9.80 -13.88
C ALA A 63 12.12 -9.94 -13.98
N ILE A 64 12.80 -8.80 -13.98
CA ILE A 64 14.25 -8.65 -13.90
C ILE A 64 14.83 -9.39 -12.68
N TRP A 65 14.10 -9.51 -11.57
CA TRP A 65 14.56 -10.24 -10.38
C TRP A 65 14.60 -11.77 -10.57
N MET A 66 13.95 -12.30 -11.62
CA MET A 66 13.97 -13.72 -11.94
C MET A 66 15.05 -14.10 -12.97
N SER A 67 15.67 -13.11 -13.63
CA SER A 67 16.81 -13.31 -14.53
C SER A 67 18.08 -12.85 -13.82
N ARG A 68 18.84 -13.80 -13.26
CA ARG A 68 20.02 -13.56 -12.41
C ARG A 68 21.16 -12.71 -13.00
N GLU A 69 21.07 -12.20 -14.23
CA GLU A 69 22.29 -11.80 -14.96
C GLU A 69 22.39 -10.41 -15.60
N LYS A 70 21.38 -9.52 -15.69
CA LYS A 70 21.56 -8.35 -16.59
C LYS A 70 21.03 -6.97 -16.19
N ILE A 71 20.55 -6.74 -14.97
CA ILE A 71 20.36 -5.35 -14.51
C ILE A 71 21.46 -4.97 -13.53
N THR A 72 22.26 -3.99 -13.92
CA THR A 72 23.19 -3.36 -12.99
C THR A 72 22.42 -2.38 -12.10
N ARG A 73 22.99 -2.04 -10.96
CA ARG A 73 22.41 -1.06 -10.04
C ARG A 73 22.23 0.30 -10.72
N GLU A 74 23.14 0.68 -11.62
CA GLU A 74 23.06 1.93 -12.38
C GLU A 74 21.79 1.98 -13.25
N ARG A 75 21.47 0.89 -13.97
CA ARG A 75 20.25 0.83 -14.82
C ARG A 75 18.95 0.87 -13.99
N TRP A 76 18.98 0.35 -12.76
CA TRP A 76 17.86 0.49 -11.82
C TRP A 76 17.69 1.94 -11.36
N ASP A 77 18.81 2.58 -11.01
CA ASP A 77 18.84 3.97 -10.58
C ASP A 77 18.45 4.94 -11.72
N GLU A 78 18.77 4.62 -12.99
CA GLU A 78 18.34 5.34 -14.20
C GLU A 78 16.81 5.40 -14.37
N LEU A 79 16.08 4.37 -13.93
CA LEU A 79 14.62 4.38 -13.99
C LEU A 79 14.03 5.38 -12.99
N ALA A 80 14.84 5.82 -12.00
CA ALA A 80 14.46 6.71 -10.90
C ALA A 80 13.15 6.27 -10.22
N LEU A 81 12.84 4.97 -10.25
CA LEU A 81 11.54 4.45 -9.86
C LEU A 81 11.22 4.72 -8.39
N PRO A 82 12.15 4.51 -7.43
CA PRO A 82 11.89 4.87 -6.03
C PRO A 82 11.60 6.36 -5.84
N GLN A 83 12.29 7.25 -6.55
CA GLN A 83 12.12 8.70 -6.47
C GLN A 83 10.84 9.15 -7.19
N SER A 84 10.50 8.53 -8.33
CA SER A 84 9.29 8.79 -9.12
C SER A 84 8.04 8.30 -8.37
N LEU A 85 8.07 7.07 -7.83
CA LEU A 85 7.05 6.59 -6.88
C LEU A 85 7.02 7.48 -5.64
N GLY A 86 8.18 7.93 -5.16
CA GLY A 86 8.34 9.02 -4.21
C GLY A 86 7.42 10.20 -4.53
N ARG A 87 7.65 10.83 -5.68
CA ARG A 87 6.97 12.05 -6.12
C ARG A 87 5.50 11.85 -6.46
N VAL A 88 5.16 10.75 -7.13
CA VAL A 88 3.82 10.50 -7.69
C VAL A 88 2.91 9.82 -6.67
N TYR A 89 3.44 8.97 -5.79
CA TYR A 89 2.65 8.16 -4.87
C TYR A 89 2.63 8.73 -3.44
N TYR A 90 3.74 9.28 -2.92
CA TYR A 90 3.77 9.78 -1.53
C TYR A 90 2.80 10.94 -1.25
N PRO A 91 2.51 11.88 -2.17
CA PRO A 91 1.50 12.91 -1.92
C PRO A 91 0.11 12.34 -1.62
N PHE A 92 -0.12 11.06 -1.98
CA PHE A 92 -1.35 10.33 -1.77
C PHE A 92 -1.30 9.35 -0.60
N LEU A 93 -0.17 9.27 0.11
CA LEU A 93 -0.01 8.40 1.27
C LEU A 93 -0.32 9.16 2.56
N GLY A 94 -1.01 8.48 3.47
CA GLY A 94 -1.04 8.83 4.89
C GLY A 94 -0.27 7.78 5.68
N GLU A 95 0.15 8.15 6.88
CA GLU A 95 0.91 7.27 7.77
C GLU A 95 0.24 7.13 9.13
N GLY A 96 0.39 5.96 9.74
CA GLY A 96 -0.02 5.70 11.11
C GLY A 96 1.16 5.20 11.94
N ASN A 97 1.39 5.85 13.08
CA ASN A 97 2.40 5.50 14.05
C ASN A 97 1.74 5.14 15.37
N GLY A 98 2.07 3.99 15.95
CA GLY A 98 1.54 3.59 17.24
C GLY A 98 2.47 2.65 17.98
N ARG A 99 2.02 2.24 19.17
CA ARG A 99 2.72 1.29 20.02
C ARG A 99 1.74 0.29 20.60
N VAL A 100 2.20 -0.94 20.79
CA VAL A 100 1.46 -2.02 21.43
C VAL A 100 2.04 -2.24 22.81
N VAL A 101 1.17 -2.25 23.82
CA VAL A 101 1.57 -2.41 25.23
C VAL A 101 0.66 -3.40 25.95
N ASP A 102 1.18 -4.02 26.99
CA ASP A 102 0.42 -4.87 27.90
C ASP A 102 -0.52 -4.00 28.75
N ALA A 103 -1.81 -4.32 28.72
CA ALA A 103 -2.84 -3.48 29.33
C ALA A 103 -2.73 -3.34 30.86
N ARG A 104 -2.11 -4.32 31.53
CA ARG A 104 -1.95 -4.32 32.99
C ARG A 104 -0.67 -3.62 33.40
N THR A 105 0.43 -3.94 32.71
CA THR A 105 1.77 -3.51 33.11
C THR A 105 2.26 -2.25 32.40
N GLY A 106 1.62 -1.86 31.30
CA GLY A 106 2.07 -0.76 30.44
C GLY A 106 3.38 -1.06 29.67
N LYS A 107 3.97 -2.24 29.85
CA LYS A 107 5.21 -2.63 29.17
C LYS A 107 4.96 -2.84 27.68
N PRO A 108 5.92 -2.48 26.81
CA PRO A 108 5.80 -2.71 25.38
C PRO A 108 5.68 -4.21 25.07
N ILE A 109 4.96 -4.54 24.01
CA ILE A 109 4.85 -5.90 23.49
C ILE A 109 5.57 -5.95 22.16
N GLU A 110 6.71 -6.64 22.14
CA GLU A 110 7.45 -6.99 20.93
C GLU A 110 6.77 -8.12 20.16
N ASP A 111 6.99 -8.16 18.85
CA ASP A 111 6.50 -9.22 17.96
C ASP A 111 4.98 -9.42 18.04
N ALA A 112 4.24 -8.35 18.30
CA ALA A 112 2.80 -8.31 18.10
C ALA A 112 2.54 -8.06 16.62
N LEU A 113 1.69 -8.89 16.02
CA LEU A 113 1.36 -8.81 14.61
C LEU A 113 0.30 -7.73 14.39
N VAL A 114 0.70 -6.63 13.76
CA VAL A 114 -0.18 -5.54 13.33
C VAL A 114 -0.58 -5.79 11.88
N THR A 115 -1.88 -5.94 11.62
CA THR A 115 -2.48 -6.10 10.30
C THR A 115 -3.33 -4.87 10.01
N VAL A 116 -3.07 -4.18 8.90
CA VAL A 116 -3.84 -3.02 8.45
C VAL A 116 -4.63 -3.39 7.21
N ARG A 117 -5.94 -3.11 7.23
CA ARG A 117 -6.85 -3.35 6.11
C ARG A 117 -7.60 -2.10 5.72
N ARG A 118 -7.77 -1.88 4.42
CA ARG A 118 -8.71 -0.87 3.91
C ARG A 118 -10.10 -1.50 3.86
N ILE A 119 -11.11 -0.77 4.33
CA ILE A 119 -12.50 -1.19 4.20
C ILE A 119 -13.05 -0.59 2.91
N ARG A 120 -13.28 -1.42 1.90
CA ARG A 120 -13.92 -1.03 0.63
C ARG A 120 -15.09 -1.97 0.36
N GLU A 121 -16.29 -1.44 0.15
CA GLU A 121 -17.44 -2.17 -0.41
C GLU A 121 -17.62 -3.58 0.19
N ALA A 122 -17.62 -3.67 1.53
CA ALA A 122 -17.75 -4.89 2.34
C ALA A 122 -16.60 -5.92 2.29
N LYS A 123 -15.53 -5.70 1.51
CA LYS A 123 -14.33 -6.56 1.53
C LYS A 123 -13.13 -5.85 2.18
N PRO A 124 -12.55 -6.42 3.25
CA PRO A 124 -11.32 -5.89 3.81
C PRO A 124 -10.14 -6.22 2.89
N LEU A 125 -9.51 -5.20 2.33
CA LEU A 125 -8.29 -5.34 1.53
C LEU A 125 -7.07 -5.27 2.46
N LEU A 126 -6.24 -6.31 2.48
CA LEU A 126 -4.98 -6.29 3.23
C LEU A 126 -4.02 -5.26 2.62
N ILE A 127 -3.53 -4.33 3.44
CA ILE A 127 -2.60 -3.27 3.03
C ILE A 127 -1.20 -3.59 3.49
N THR A 128 -1.06 -3.93 4.77
CA THR A 128 0.23 -4.32 5.31
C THR A 128 0.06 -5.21 6.53
N ARG A 129 1.13 -5.95 6.83
CA ARG A 129 1.27 -6.74 8.03
C ARG A 129 2.70 -6.58 8.54
N LYS A 130 2.86 -6.19 9.80
CA LYS A 130 4.16 -5.94 10.43
C LYS A 130 4.17 -6.44 11.87
N SER A 131 5.33 -6.88 12.32
CA SER A 131 5.58 -7.11 13.74
C SER A 131 5.99 -5.81 14.43
N THR A 132 5.60 -5.64 15.68
CA THR A 132 6.13 -4.56 16.53
C THR A 132 7.59 -4.80 16.86
N GLN A 133 8.33 -3.70 17.00
CA GLN A 133 9.73 -3.70 17.47
C GLN A 133 9.81 -3.96 18.98
N GLU A 134 11.02 -4.09 19.53
CA GLU A 134 11.30 -4.23 20.97
C GLU A 134 10.57 -3.18 21.83
N THR A 135 10.50 -1.94 21.33
CA THR A 135 9.79 -0.82 21.98
C THR A 135 8.26 -0.92 21.88
N GLY A 136 7.73 -1.98 21.28
CA GLY A 136 6.31 -2.16 20.95
C GLY A 136 5.85 -1.29 19.78
N ALA A 137 6.74 -0.49 19.18
CA ALA A 137 6.40 0.47 18.14
C ALA A 137 6.08 -0.20 16.80
N TYR A 138 5.19 0.42 16.04
CA TYR A 138 4.91 0.09 14.65
C TYR A 138 4.60 1.35 13.84
N ARG A 139 4.93 1.29 12.54
CA ARG A 139 4.63 2.32 11.55
C ARG A 139 4.13 1.69 10.26
N PHE A 140 3.06 2.26 9.70
CA PHE A 140 2.55 1.88 8.39
C PHE A 140 2.27 3.12 7.54
N GLY A 141 2.43 2.97 6.23
CA GLY A 141 1.89 3.89 5.23
C GLY A 141 0.71 3.22 4.54
N ALA A 142 -0.31 3.99 4.19
CA ALA A 142 -1.45 3.52 3.44
C ALA A 142 -2.00 4.63 2.54
N TRP A 143 -2.69 4.24 1.48
CA TRP A 143 -3.30 5.20 0.56
C TRP A 143 -4.33 6.10 1.26
N ALA A 144 -4.20 7.41 1.12
CA ALA A 144 -5.12 8.36 1.71
C ALA A 144 -5.72 9.33 0.67
N GLY A 145 -5.60 9.00 -0.62
CA GLY A 145 -6.21 9.73 -1.73
C GLY A 145 -5.56 11.07 -2.01
N ARG A 146 -6.26 11.94 -2.75
CA ARG A 146 -5.79 13.32 -2.99
C ARG A 146 -5.91 14.13 -1.70
N GLN A 147 -4.97 15.04 -1.46
CA GLN A 147 -4.89 15.90 -0.26
C GLN A 147 -6.18 16.66 0.11
N ASN A 148 -7.09 16.87 -0.85
CA ASN A 148 -8.14 17.89 -0.75
C ASN A 148 -9.57 17.34 -0.58
N ASP A 149 -9.85 16.28 0.21
CA ASP A 149 -11.12 16.17 1.02
C ASP A 149 -11.52 14.75 1.47
N LYS A 150 -10.92 13.68 0.94
CA LYS A 150 -11.35 12.32 1.28
C LYS A 150 -10.37 11.63 2.22
N SER A 151 -10.77 11.42 3.47
CA SER A 151 -10.06 10.51 4.36
C SER A 151 -10.50 9.06 4.12
N PHE A 152 -9.55 8.12 4.12
CA PHE A 152 -9.83 6.70 3.91
C PHE A 152 -9.88 5.95 5.24
N SER A 153 -10.86 5.07 5.40
CA SER A 153 -11.05 4.26 6.61
C SER A 153 -10.23 2.97 6.54
N TYR A 154 -9.51 2.71 7.61
CA TYR A 154 -8.68 1.54 7.81
C TYR A 154 -9.06 0.81 9.10
N GLU A 155 -9.11 -0.52 9.04
CA GLU A 155 -9.10 -1.38 10.22
C GLU A 155 -7.65 -1.71 10.56
N ILE A 156 -7.27 -1.53 11.83
CA ILE A 156 -6.02 -2.03 12.38
C ILE A 156 -6.36 -3.15 13.34
N LYS A 157 -5.79 -4.33 13.12
CA LYS A 157 -5.89 -5.49 14.00
C LYS A 157 -4.52 -5.81 14.58
N VAL A 158 -4.43 -6.00 15.89
CA VAL A 158 -3.21 -6.40 16.59
C VAL A 158 -3.41 -7.72 17.29
N GLU A 159 -2.46 -8.64 17.10
CA GLU A 159 -2.54 -10.00 17.62
C GLU A 159 -1.20 -10.46 18.23
N LYS A 160 -1.26 -11.20 19.33
CA LYS A 160 -0.13 -11.91 19.94
C LYS A 160 -0.68 -13.18 20.60
N PRO A 161 -0.04 -14.37 20.46
CA PRO A 161 -0.62 -15.65 20.91
C PRO A 161 -1.14 -15.66 22.36
N SER A 162 -0.44 -15.02 23.30
CA SER A 162 -0.80 -14.95 24.72
C SER A 162 -1.75 -13.82 25.10
N TYR A 163 -2.25 -13.07 24.12
CA TYR A 163 -3.10 -11.90 24.32
C TYR A 163 -4.42 -12.04 23.56
N LYS A 164 -5.45 -11.35 24.03
CA LYS A 164 -6.69 -11.14 23.29
C LYS A 164 -6.40 -10.15 22.16
N SER A 165 -6.75 -10.53 20.93
CA SER A 165 -6.62 -9.65 19.77
C SER A 165 -7.47 -8.40 19.94
N ARG A 166 -6.99 -7.28 19.42
CA ARG A 166 -7.69 -6.00 19.44
C ARG A 166 -7.77 -5.42 18.04
N PHE A 167 -8.85 -4.73 17.72
CA PHE A 167 -8.98 -3.98 16.49
C PHE A 167 -9.63 -2.63 16.72
N TRP A 168 -9.36 -1.69 15.83
CA TRP A 168 -10.00 -0.37 15.81
C TRP A 168 -9.92 0.22 14.41
N HIS A 169 -10.66 1.31 14.21
CA HIS A 169 -10.72 2.02 12.94
C HIS A 169 -9.95 3.34 13.02
N VAL A 170 -9.27 3.68 11.94
CA VAL A 170 -8.61 4.97 11.76
C VAL A 170 -8.98 5.57 10.42
N ARG A 171 -8.94 6.89 10.33
CA ARG A 171 -9.06 7.61 9.06
C ARG A 171 -7.72 8.27 8.76
N LEU A 172 -7.23 8.10 7.54
CA LEU A 172 -6.00 8.73 7.08
C LEU A 172 -6.32 9.72 5.97
N ARG A 173 -5.65 10.88 6.01
CA ARG A 173 -5.57 11.86 4.93
C ARG A 173 -4.19 11.85 4.28
N ALA A 174 -4.14 12.31 3.04
CA ALA A 174 -2.90 12.35 2.29
C ALA A 174 -1.91 13.36 2.91
N GLY A 175 -0.66 12.96 3.05
CA GLY A 175 0.38 13.70 3.77
C GLY A 175 0.23 13.71 5.30
N GLU A 176 -0.83 13.11 5.86
CA GLU A 176 -1.03 13.06 7.30
C GLU A 176 -0.14 12.00 7.95
N ILE A 177 0.46 12.36 9.08
CA ILE A 177 1.14 11.42 9.97
C ILE A 177 0.31 11.32 11.25
N LEU A 178 -0.54 10.29 11.31
CA LEU A 178 -1.44 10.06 12.45
C LEU A 178 -0.68 9.39 13.60
N ARG A 179 -0.69 10.02 14.77
CA ARG A 179 -0.20 9.42 16.02
C ARG A 179 -1.35 8.68 16.70
N LEU A 180 -1.25 7.37 16.79
CA LEU A 180 -2.24 6.50 17.38
C LEU A 180 -2.00 6.35 18.88
N ALA A 181 -3.09 6.25 19.63
CA ALA A 181 -3.03 5.86 21.03
C ALA A 181 -2.45 4.43 21.18
N ASP A 182 -1.84 4.16 22.33
CA ASP A 182 -1.29 2.84 22.63
C ASP A 182 -2.38 1.75 22.51
N ALA A 183 -2.08 0.74 21.70
CA ALA A 183 -2.88 -0.46 21.58
C ALA A 183 -2.62 -1.35 22.80
N ARG A 184 -3.45 -1.18 23.82
CA ARG A 184 -3.39 -1.97 25.06
C ARG A 184 -4.00 -3.36 24.83
N LEU A 185 -3.19 -4.41 24.92
CA LEU A 185 -3.63 -5.81 24.81
C LEU A 185 -3.80 -6.44 26.19
N GLN A 186 -4.90 -7.17 26.39
CA GLN A 186 -5.15 -7.94 27.60
C GLN A 186 -4.61 -9.37 27.43
N ARG A 187 -3.91 -9.88 28.45
CA ARG A 187 -3.52 -11.31 28.47
C ARG A 187 -4.78 -12.19 28.48
N ARG A 188 -4.66 -13.38 27.89
CA ARG A 188 -5.73 -14.39 27.94
C ARG A 188 -5.82 -15.01 29.33
#